data_AF-A0A0Q8N2W4-F1
#
_entry.id   AF-A0A0Q8N2W4-F1
#
_cell.length_a   1.000
_cell.length_b   1.000
_cell.length_c   1.000
_cell.angle_alpha   90.00
_cell.angle_beta   90.00
_cell.angle_gamma   90.00
#
_symmetry.space_group_name_H-M   'P 1'
#
loop_
_entity.id
_entity.type
_entity.pdbx_description
1 polymer ?
#
loop_
_entity_poly.entity_id
_entity_poly.type
_entity_poly.pdbx_seq_one_letter_code
_entity_poly.pdbx_strand_id
1 'polypeptide(L)' 'MNTKGHCYPKSIMLQAVYFKLRFTLSYRDVEEIMKIRGVIVDHATIGGWVLSHLATF' A
#
# COMPACT_ATOMS: atom_id res chain seq x y z
N MET A 1 18.63 13.66 -14.34
CA MET A 1 18.26 12.43 -13.59
C MET A 1 16.74 12.39 -13.52
N ASN A 2 16.09 11.75 -14.49
CA ASN A 2 14.62 11.74 -14.60
C ASN A 2 14.09 10.54 -13.80
N THR A 3 13.98 10.71 -12.49
CA THR A 3 13.34 9.71 -11.61
C THR A 3 11.85 9.80 -11.84
N LYS A 4 11.37 9.11 -12.87
CA LYS A 4 9.95 8.79 -13.02
C LYS A 4 9.58 7.94 -11.81
N GLY A 5 9.14 8.59 -10.74
CA GLY A 5 8.69 7.92 -9.53
C GLY A 5 7.66 6.87 -9.95
N HIS A 6 7.85 5.63 -9.50
CA HIS A 6 6.84 4.59 -9.59
C HIS A 6 5.63 5.03 -8.76
N CYS A 7 4.84 5.96 -9.30
CA CYS A 7 3.60 6.40 -8.71
C CYS A 7 2.61 5.25 -8.91
N TYR A 8 2.43 4.44 -7.87
CA TYR A 8 1.32 3.49 -7.84
C TYR A 8 0.02 4.28 -8.04
N PRO A 9 -0.90 3.79 -8.88
CA PRO A 9 -2.19 4.46 -9.02
C PRO A 9 -2.89 4.51 -7.66
N LYS A 10 -3.56 5.62 -7.36
CA LYS A 10 -4.24 5.84 -6.05
C LYS A 10 -5.18 4.69 -5.69
N SER A 11 -5.77 4.01 -6.68
CA SER A 11 -6.60 2.82 -6.48
C SER A 11 -5.86 1.70 -5.75
N ILE A 12 -4.60 1.43 -6.10
CA ILE A 12 -3.76 0.41 -5.46
C ILE A 12 -3.41 0.81 -4.04
N MET A 13 -3.06 2.09 -3.83
CA MET A 13 -2.76 2.62 -2.50
C MET A 13 -3.96 2.46 -1.56
N LEU A 14 -5.14 2.91 -2.00
CA LEU A 14 -6.39 2.80 -1.25
C LEU A 14 -6.78 1.35 -0.98
N GLN A 15 -6.53 0.45 -1.93
CA GLN A 15 -6.80 -0.97 -1.73
C GLN A 15 -5.91 -1.58 -0.64
N ALA A 16 -4.63 -1.20 -0.57
CA ALA A 16 -3.71 -1.67 0.47
C ALA A 16 -4.13 -1.16 1.86
N VAL A 17 -4.46 0.12 1.94
CA VAL A 17 -4.96 0.76 3.18
C VAL A 17 -6.29 0.14 3.60
N TYR A 18 -7.19 -0.13 2.66
CA TYR A 18 -8.47 -0.79 2.93
C TYR A 18 -8.26 -2.20 3.51
N PHE A 19 -7.38 -3.02 2.93
CA PHE A 19 -7.10 -4.34 3.48
C PHE A 19 -6.51 -4.27 4.89
N LYS A 20 -5.62 -3.30 5.13
CA LYS A 20 -5.05 -3.06 6.46
C LYS A 20 -6.13 -2.71 7.50
N LEU A 21 -7.01 -1.76 7.16
CA LEU A 21 -8.02 -1.24 8.09
C LEU A 21 -9.21 -2.20 8.27
N ARG A 22 -9.65 -2.86 7.19
CA ARG A 22 -10.87 -3.69 7.20
C ARG A 22 -10.67 -5.07 7.82
N PHE A 23 -9.48 -5.66 7.65
CA PHE A 23 -9.19 -7.03 8.05
C PHE A 23 -8.12 -7.13 9.14
N THR A 24 -7.66 -6.00 9.69
CA THR A 24 -6.62 -5.94 10.75
C THR A 24 -5.36 -6.75 10.42
N LEU A 25 -5.02 -6.81 9.13
CA LEU A 25 -3.91 -7.63 8.63
C LEU A 25 -2.55 -7.04 9.00
N SER A 26 -1.52 -7.89 9.11
CA SER A 26 -0.14 -7.39 9.19
C SER A 26 0.26 -6.75 7.86
N TYR A 27 1.27 -5.87 7.86
CA TYR A 27 1.75 -5.26 6.61
C TYR A 27 2.31 -6.31 5.63
N ARG A 28 2.81 -7.43 6.17
CA ARG A 28 3.33 -8.57 5.41
C ARG A 28 2.21 -9.34 4.71
N ASP A 29 1.07 -9.53 5.37
CA ASP A 29 -0.10 -10.18 4.75
C ASP A 29 -0.65 -9.30 3.62
N VAL A 30 -0.69 -7.97 3.81
CA VAL A 30 -1.12 -7.04 2.76
C VAL A 30 -0.14 -7.04 1.58
N GLU A 31 1.17 -7.09 1.84
CA GLU A 31 2.20 -7.26 0.81
C GLU A 31 1.97 -8.55 0.03
N GLU A 32 1.72 -9.68 0.70
CA GLU A 32 1.49 -10.97 0.05
C GLU A 32 0.21 -10.97 -0.80
N ILE A 33 -0.88 -10.38 -0.29
CA ILE A 33 -2.13 -10.19 -1.04
C ILE A 33 -1.91 -9.33 -2.29
N MET A 34 -1.14 -8.25 -2.17
CA MET A 34 -0.82 -7.39 -3.31
C MET A 34 0.04 -8.13 -4.33
N LYS A 35 1.00 -8.93 -3.85
CA LYS A 35 1.86 -9.77 -4.69
C LYS A 35 1.05 -10.80 -5.47
N ILE A 36 0.08 -11.45 -4.84
CA ILE A 36 -0.86 -12.38 -5.52
C ILE A 36 -1.66 -11.66 -6.62
N ARG A 37 -1.99 -10.38 -6.41
CA ARG A 37 -2.66 -9.52 -7.40
C ARG A 37 -1.72 -8.97 -8.49
N GLY A 38 -0.46 -9.39 -8.52
CA GLY A 38 0.54 -8.92 -9.48
C GLY A 38 1.16 -7.56 -9.14
N VAL A 39 0.93 -7.04 -7.93
CA VAL A 39 1.48 -5.77 -7.45
C VAL A 39 2.60 -6.06 -6.46
N ILE A 40 3.84 -5.81 -6.88
CA ILE A 40 5.01 -5.96 -6.00
C ILE A 40 5.19 -4.63 -5.25
N VAL A 41 4.80 -4.61 -3.98
CA VAL A 41 4.94 -3.45 -3.10
C VAL A 41 5.53 -3.90 -1.78
N ASP A 42 6.50 -3.15 -1.26
CA ASP A 42 7.13 -3.47 0.02
C ASP A 42 6.24 -3.04 1.21
N HIS A 43 6.19 -3.84 2.28
CA HIS A 43 5.48 -3.52 3.52
C HIS A 43 5.78 -2.12 4.09
N ALA A 44 7.00 -1.58 3.94
CA ALA A 44 7.32 -0.22 4.37
C ALA A 44 6.60 0.84 3.52
N THR A 45 6.41 0.57 2.23
CA THR A 45 5.63 1.45 1.33
C THR A 45 4.15 1.46 1.72
N ILE A 46 3.60 0.29 2.07
CA ILE A 46 2.22 0.18 2.58
C ILE A 46 2.07 0.95 3.90
N GLY A 47 3.04 0.84 4.81
CA GLY A 47 3.08 1.62 6.05
C GLY A 47 3.06 3.14 5.81
N GLY A 48 3.83 3.61 4.82
CA GLY A 48 3.82 5.02 4.41
C GLY A 48 2.46 5.49 3.88
N TRP A 49 1.76 4.66 3.10
CA TRP A 49 0.42 4.99 2.61
C TRP A 49 -0.62 5.03 3.73
N VAL A 50 -0.57 4.09 4.68
CA VAL A 50 -1.46 4.08 5.83
C VAL A 50 -1.23 5.32 6.69
N LEU A 51 0.02 5.69 6.95
CA LEU A 51 0.35 6.90 7.71
C LEU A 51 -0.14 8.17 6.98
N SER A 52 0.10 8.26 5.67
CA SER A 52 -0.38 9.39 4.86
C SER A 52 -1.91 9.48 4.83
N HIS A 53 -2.61 8.34 4.80
CA HIS A 53 -4.06 8.30 4.84
C HIS A 53 -4.57 8.80 6.19
N LEU A 54 -4.01 8.29 7.30
CA LEU A 54 -4.39 8.70 8.65
C LEU A 54 -4.05 10.16 8.95
N ALA A 55 -2.94 10.70 8.43
CA ALA A 55 -2.57 12.11 8.63
C ALA A 55 -3.45 13.11 7.87
N THR A 56 -4.29 12.64 6.94
CA THR A 56 -5.23 13.47 6.17
C THR A 56 -6.62 13.52 6.83
N PHE A 57 -6.87 12.70 7.86
CA PHE A 57 -8.12 12.62 8.60
C PHE A 57 -7.99 13.16 10.02
#